data_AF-A0AAV4E0U0-F1
#
_entry.id   AF-A0AAV4E0U0-F1
#
_cell.length_a   1.000
_cell.length_b   1.000
_cell.length_c   1.000
_cell.angle_alpha   90.00
_cell.angle_beta   90.00
_cell.angle_gamma   90.00
#
_symmetry.space_group_name_H-M   'P 1'
#
loop_
_entity.id
_entity.type
_entity.pdbx_description
1 polymer ?
#
loop_
_entity_poly.entity_id
_entity_poly.type
_entity_poly.pdbx_seq_one_letter_code
_entity_poly.pdbx_strand_id
1 'polypeptide(L)'
;MTCHTFLKLQKVDVNYVDSESKFLCCYQSCWQYENTLRIYNISNRKLLSAKTTNNKIHKDSSMTATVVFLLTVCCAFISAAYRPSNEGGPPDAPYKLSYADYNKTWENFKATYDKKYKDEAEERERFAIFMENVNFIENHNWKYHNNQSSYYLDINQFTDLRNGEDEDRRGRGQRKKRDVNAQVLANDCHRHVINLNDVVPKYVDWREKGYVTPVKDQGDCGSCWAFSAIGALEASWFAFTGRLISLSEQQLIDCVEQADGCHGGHVIRAYQHISKAGGVDTDANYPYRATNGTCHFDKCELSANVFLCCVINTDENEEAMKIAVANFGPLATSVDANSTEFKHYKGGVFDNPSCSSVDTNHGVLVVGYGSEGGQDYWIVKNSYGTSWGEDGYILMSRNKGNHPNSSSSTSSSSSSSDIDDDDDDDDEEEEEEEEEEEEEEEEEEEEEEEEEEEGSSLLTSDQKRRDKIVVAVQNKYEALNKVLELAELKTSLNEVIEKTVPQKEHKRA
;
A
#
# COMPACT_ATOMS: atom_id res chain seq x y z
N MET A 1 -21.20 24.79 18.59
CA MET A 1 -21.59 25.95 19.41
C MET A 1 -21.01 27.18 18.74
N THR A 2 -21.83 28.09 18.19
CA THR A 2 -21.34 29.16 17.32
C THR A 2 -20.65 30.28 18.12
N CYS A 3 -19.62 30.88 17.53
CA CYS A 3 -18.77 31.94 18.10
C CYS A 3 -19.55 33.11 18.71
N HIS A 4 -20.78 33.34 18.22
CA HIS A 4 -21.65 34.40 18.70
C HIS A 4 -22.28 34.14 20.08
N THR A 5 -22.43 32.87 20.49
CA THR A 5 -23.01 32.49 21.79
C THR A 5 -21.99 32.61 22.94
N PHE A 6 -20.69 32.48 22.64
CA PHE A 6 -19.62 32.57 23.64
C PHE A 6 -19.37 34.01 24.11
N LEU A 7 -19.50 35.00 23.23
CA LEU A 7 -19.24 36.40 23.53
C LEU A 7 -20.34 37.08 24.36
N LYS A 8 -21.58 36.57 24.34
CA LYS A 8 -22.69 37.09 25.17
C LYS A 8 -22.60 36.70 26.64
N LEU A 9 -21.84 35.65 26.98
CA LEU A 9 -21.75 35.15 28.36
C LEU A 9 -20.75 35.92 29.23
N GLN A 10 -19.94 36.83 28.66
CA GLN A 10 -18.87 37.53 29.39
C GLN A 10 -19.11 39.02 29.67
N LYS A 11 -20.26 39.60 29.26
CA LYS A 11 -20.62 41.02 29.50
C LYS A 11 -19.48 42.03 29.20
N VAL A 12 -18.81 41.89 28.06
CA VAL A 12 -17.82 42.87 27.59
C VAL A 12 -18.46 43.76 26.53
N ASP A 13 -18.36 45.07 26.72
CA ASP A 13 -18.94 46.09 25.84
C ASP A 13 -18.11 46.21 24.54
N VAL A 14 -18.77 46.17 23.39
CA VAL A 14 -18.15 46.05 22.06
C VAL A 14 -18.21 47.39 21.36
N ASN A 15 -17.38 48.34 21.80
CA ASN A 15 -17.16 49.61 21.10
C ASN A 15 -15.74 50.11 21.37
N TYR A 16 -14.72 49.33 21.02
CA TYR A 16 -13.39 49.83 20.67
C TYR A 16 -12.59 48.65 20.08
N VAL A 17 -12.52 48.58 18.76
CA VAL A 17 -11.64 47.65 18.04
C VAL A 17 -10.81 48.51 17.10
N ASP A 18 -9.49 48.49 17.27
CA ASP A 18 -8.54 48.94 16.26
C ASP A 18 -7.41 47.90 16.12
N SER A 19 -6.66 48.04 15.03
CA SER A 19 -6.26 47.02 14.06
C SER A 19 -4.94 46.30 14.34
N GLU A 20 -4.57 46.09 15.61
CA GLU A 20 -3.33 45.38 16.00
C GLU A 20 -3.51 44.29 17.08
N SER A 21 -4.71 43.68 17.19
CA SER A 21 -4.97 42.61 18.18
C SER A 21 -5.50 41.30 17.60
N LYS A 22 -5.36 41.07 16.28
CA LYS A 22 -5.70 39.77 15.65
C LYS A 22 -4.54 38.76 15.61
N PHE A 23 -3.40 39.09 16.23
CA PHE A 23 -2.22 38.19 16.31
C PHE A 23 -2.04 37.52 17.69
N LEU A 24 -2.98 37.70 18.62
CA LEU A 24 -2.89 37.21 20.01
C LEU A 24 -4.13 36.45 20.46
N CYS A 25 -4.71 35.63 19.58
CA CYS A 25 -5.76 34.66 19.93
C CYS A 25 -5.52 33.23 19.38
N CYS A 26 -4.35 32.94 18.79
CA CYS A 26 -3.97 31.59 18.34
C CYS A 26 -2.69 31.04 19.00
N TYR A 27 -2.25 31.62 20.12
CA TYR A 27 -1.07 31.12 20.87
C TYR A 27 -1.40 30.62 22.29
N GLN A 28 -2.67 30.44 22.63
CA GLN A 28 -3.10 29.95 23.95
C GLN A 28 -4.17 28.85 23.89
N SER A 29 -4.06 27.96 22.90
CA SER A 29 -4.90 26.74 22.81
C SER A 29 -4.12 25.44 22.60
N CYS A 30 -2.78 25.45 22.64
CA CYS A 30 -1.95 24.22 22.58
C CYS A 30 -0.94 24.11 23.74
N TRP A 31 -1.28 24.66 24.92
CA TRP A 31 -0.57 24.38 26.17
C TRP A 31 -1.48 23.75 27.23
N GLN A 32 -2.49 22.99 26.78
CA GLN A 32 -3.42 22.29 27.66
C GLN A 32 -3.96 20.99 27.03
N TYR A 33 -3.08 20.24 26.34
CA TYR A 33 -3.37 18.85 25.95
C TYR A 33 -2.31 17.84 26.41
N GLU A 34 -1.27 18.28 27.13
CA GLU A 34 -0.29 17.37 27.78
C GLU A 34 -0.57 17.08 29.27
N ASN A 35 -1.68 17.54 29.85
CA ASN A 35 -1.99 17.34 31.27
C ASN A 35 -3.26 16.52 31.59
N THR A 36 -3.84 15.83 30.61
CA THR A 36 -5.00 14.94 30.82
C THR A 36 -4.68 13.45 30.61
N LEU A 37 -3.40 13.07 30.57
CA LEU A 37 -2.95 11.66 30.59
C LEU A 37 -2.08 11.30 31.81
N ARG A 38 -2.11 12.12 32.87
CA ARG A 38 -1.48 11.82 34.17
C ARG A 38 -2.45 11.59 35.33
N ILE A 39 -3.77 11.64 35.10
CA ILE A 39 -4.80 11.41 36.14
C ILE A 39 -5.53 10.06 35.98
N TYR A 40 -5.29 9.29 34.91
CA TYR A 40 -5.89 7.95 34.77
C TYR A 40 -5.02 6.78 35.30
N ASN A 41 -3.80 7.04 35.78
CA ASN A 41 -2.89 6.00 36.28
C ASN A 41 -2.45 6.15 37.76
N ILE A 42 -3.22 6.89 38.57
CA ILE A 42 -3.04 6.95 40.03
C ILE A 42 -4.33 6.52 40.75
N SER A 43 -4.88 5.36 40.37
CA SER A 43 -5.91 4.66 41.17
C SER A 43 -5.54 3.23 41.56
N ASN A 44 -4.36 2.71 41.21
CA ASN A 44 -3.98 1.32 41.53
C ASN A 44 -2.63 1.15 42.24
N ARG A 45 -2.09 2.18 42.92
CA ARG A 45 -0.88 2.05 43.76
C ARG A 45 -0.97 2.72 45.13
N LYS A 46 -2.08 2.53 45.86
CA LYS A 46 -2.19 2.86 47.30
C LYS A 46 -2.97 1.80 48.09
N LEU A 47 -2.67 0.52 47.88
CA LEU A 47 -3.21 -0.54 48.76
C LEU A 47 -2.21 -1.65 49.05
N LEU A 48 -0.92 -1.32 49.18
CA LEU A 48 0.07 -2.20 49.82
C LEU A 48 1.02 -1.35 50.66
N SER A 49 1.09 -1.69 51.96
CA SER A 49 2.06 -1.27 52.99
C SER A 49 1.74 -0.03 53.86
N ALA A 50 1.01 -0.24 54.97
CA ALA A 50 1.38 0.12 56.36
C ALA A 50 0.14 -0.02 57.28
N LYS A 51 -0.02 -1.17 57.94
CA LYS A 51 0.32 -1.48 59.35
C LYS A 51 -0.70 -0.99 60.41
N THR A 52 -1.44 -1.98 60.91
CA THR A 52 -1.66 -2.32 62.33
C THR A 52 -2.17 -1.23 63.29
N THR A 53 -3.45 -1.30 63.67
CA THR A 53 -3.87 -1.35 65.10
C THR A 53 -5.29 -1.90 65.26
N ASN A 54 -5.49 -2.67 66.33
CA ASN A 54 -6.70 -3.38 66.74
C ASN A 54 -7.97 -2.52 66.83
N ASN A 55 -9.10 -3.03 66.33
CA ASN A 55 -10.27 -3.38 67.16
C ASN A 55 -11.42 -4.05 66.35
N LYS A 56 -11.66 -5.32 66.67
CA LYS A 56 -12.94 -6.05 66.78
C LYS A 56 -14.22 -5.38 66.21
N ILE A 57 -14.92 -6.05 65.27
CA ILE A 57 -16.27 -6.65 65.45
C ILE A 57 -16.91 -7.13 64.11
N HIS A 58 -17.40 -8.39 64.15
CA HIS A 58 -18.45 -9.09 63.37
C HIS A 58 -18.37 -9.29 61.83
N LYS A 59 -17.90 -10.49 61.46
CA LYS A 59 -18.59 -11.57 60.72
C LYS A 59 -19.73 -11.18 59.75
N ASP A 60 -19.50 -11.34 58.44
CA ASP A 60 -20.53 -11.79 57.49
C ASP A 60 -19.91 -12.55 56.32
N SER A 61 -19.92 -13.89 56.44
CA SER A 61 -19.37 -14.85 55.45
C SER A 61 -20.46 -15.39 54.51
N SER A 62 -21.54 -14.63 54.28
CA SER A 62 -22.70 -15.11 53.51
C SER A 62 -22.79 -14.55 52.07
N MET A 63 -22.00 -13.54 51.69
CA MET A 63 -22.09 -12.95 50.34
C MET A 63 -21.06 -13.48 49.32
N THR A 64 -19.99 -14.14 49.77
CA THR A 64 -18.96 -14.68 48.87
C THR A 64 -19.31 -16.06 48.32
N ALA A 65 -20.10 -16.86 49.03
CA ALA A 65 -20.49 -18.21 48.58
C ALA A 65 -21.52 -18.17 47.43
N THR A 66 -22.43 -17.20 47.42
CA THR A 66 -23.48 -17.06 46.39
C THR A 66 -22.95 -16.58 45.04
N VAL A 67 -21.93 -15.70 45.05
CA VAL A 67 -21.30 -15.19 43.82
C VAL A 67 -20.40 -16.25 43.17
N VAL A 68 -19.70 -17.06 43.98
CA VAL A 68 -18.88 -18.17 43.47
C VAL A 68 -19.76 -19.29 42.90
N PHE A 69 -20.90 -19.59 43.52
CA PHE A 69 -21.84 -20.61 43.02
C PHE A 69 -22.49 -20.22 41.68
N LEU A 70 -22.85 -18.94 41.51
CA LEU A 70 -23.42 -18.44 40.26
C LEU A 70 -22.41 -18.42 39.10
N LEU A 71 -21.14 -18.09 39.38
CA LEU A 71 -20.07 -18.13 38.37
C LEU A 71 -19.72 -19.56 37.94
N THR A 72 -19.72 -20.53 38.86
CA THR A 72 -19.49 -21.94 38.51
C THR A 72 -20.63 -22.57 37.72
N VAL A 73 -21.87 -22.14 37.96
CA VAL A 73 -23.04 -22.62 37.19
C VAL A 73 -23.04 -22.02 35.77
N CYS A 74 -22.67 -20.74 35.60
CA CYS A 74 -22.49 -20.14 34.28
C CYS A 74 -21.36 -20.79 33.45
N CYS A 75 -20.23 -21.15 34.07
CA CYS A 75 -19.16 -21.88 33.37
C CYS A 75 -19.56 -23.32 33.01
N ALA A 76 -20.41 -23.99 33.82
CA ALA A 76 -20.93 -25.32 33.51
C ALA A 76 -21.94 -25.32 32.35
N PHE A 77 -22.74 -24.26 32.18
CA PHE A 77 -23.66 -24.12 31.04
C PHE A 77 -22.95 -23.74 29.73
N ILE A 78 -21.87 -22.97 29.78
CA ILE A 78 -21.04 -22.68 28.60
C ILE A 78 -20.28 -23.95 28.16
N SER A 79 -19.89 -24.82 29.10
CA SER A 79 -19.21 -26.09 28.79
C SER A 79 -20.16 -27.19 28.28
N ALA A 80 -21.49 -27.05 28.45
CA ALA A 80 -22.48 -28.01 27.96
C ALA A 80 -23.10 -27.63 26.60
N ALA A 81 -22.82 -26.41 26.09
CA ALA A 81 -23.24 -25.95 24.76
C ALA A 81 -22.14 -26.08 23.70
N TYR A 82 -20.89 -26.39 24.08
CA TYR A 82 -19.82 -26.75 23.15
C TYR A 82 -19.67 -28.28 23.11
N ARG A 83 -20.55 -28.94 22.35
CA ARG A 83 -20.22 -30.26 21.79
C ARG A 83 -19.30 -29.99 20.60
N PRO A 84 -18.02 -30.43 20.61
CA PRO A 84 -17.33 -30.59 19.35
C PRO A 84 -18.08 -31.70 18.61
N SER A 85 -18.70 -31.37 17.49
CA SER A 85 -19.03 -32.34 16.46
C SER A 85 -17.70 -32.88 15.91
N ASN A 86 -17.09 -33.80 16.66
CA ASN A 86 -16.03 -34.67 16.18
C ASN A 86 -16.68 -35.76 15.34
N GLU A 87 -17.16 -35.42 14.14
CA GLU A 87 -17.27 -36.32 12.99
C GLU A 87 -17.18 -35.47 11.73
N GLY A 88 -16.05 -35.61 11.02
CA GLY A 88 -15.74 -34.90 9.81
C GLY A 88 -14.26 -34.52 9.80
N GLY A 89 -13.42 -35.39 9.24
CA GLY A 89 -12.20 -34.89 8.61
C GLY A 89 -12.55 -33.79 7.59
N PRO A 90 -11.56 -33.02 7.10
CA PRO A 90 -11.82 -32.02 6.06
C PRO A 90 -12.64 -32.68 4.94
N PRO A 91 -13.73 -32.06 4.47
CA PRO A 91 -14.57 -32.67 3.46
C PRO A 91 -13.71 -33.01 2.23
N ASP A 92 -13.81 -34.26 1.77
CA ASP A 92 -13.07 -34.82 0.63
C ASP A 92 -13.36 -34.10 -0.71
N ALA A 93 -14.17 -33.04 -0.69
CA ALA A 93 -14.53 -32.22 -1.84
C ALA A 93 -14.74 -30.76 -1.41
N PRO A 94 -14.53 -29.80 -2.32
CA PRO A 94 -14.87 -28.40 -2.07
C PRO A 94 -16.33 -28.25 -1.63
N TYR A 95 -16.56 -27.44 -0.59
CA TYR A 95 -17.88 -27.18 -0.04
C TYR A 95 -18.72 -26.35 -1.02
N LYS A 96 -19.79 -26.94 -1.56
CA LYS A 96 -20.77 -26.22 -2.38
C LYS A 96 -21.94 -25.78 -1.50
N LEU A 97 -22.12 -24.47 -1.34
CA LEU A 97 -23.24 -23.88 -0.59
C LEU A 97 -24.60 -24.32 -1.16
N SER A 98 -25.60 -24.42 -0.27
CA SER A 98 -26.99 -24.62 -0.71
C SER A 98 -27.56 -23.33 -1.31
N TYR A 99 -28.61 -23.44 -2.14
CA TYR A 99 -29.27 -22.26 -2.71
C TYR A 99 -29.83 -21.31 -1.63
N ALA A 100 -30.31 -21.86 -0.51
CA ALA A 100 -30.79 -21.07 0.62
C ALA A 100 -29.65 -20.28 1.29
N ASP A 101 -28.46 -20.87 1.39
CA ASP A 101 -27.27 -20.20 1.92
C ASP A 101 -26.80 -19.09 0.97
N TYR A 102 -26.77 -19.35 -0.34
CA TYR A 102 -26.47 -18.32 -1.34
C TYR A 102 -27.40 -17.12 -1.25
N ASN A 103 -28.71 -17.34 -1.12
CA ASN A 103 -29.69 -16.24 -0.96
C ASN A 103 -29.40 -15.42 0.30
N LYS A 104 -29.10 -16.07 1.42
CA LYS A 104 -28.78 -15.36 2.66
C LYS A 104 -27.50 -14.54 2.53
N THR A 105 -26.45 -15.13 1.95
CA THR A 105 -25.17 -14.45 1.72
C THR A 105 -25.32 -13.31 0.73
N TRP A 106 -26.17 -13.45 -0.29
CA TRP A 106 -26.51 -12.40 -1.25
C TRP A 106 -27.18 -11.19 -0.62
N GLU A 107 -28.19 -11.40 0.23
CA GLU A 107 -28.84 -10.28 0.94
C GLU A 107 -27.87 -9.55 1.86
N ASN A 108 -26.99 -10.29 2.55
CA ASN A 108 -25.93 -9.69 3.37
C ASN A 108 -24.93 -8.92 2.52
N PHE A 109 -24.51 -9.47 1.38
CA PHE A 109 -23.60 -8.82 0.44
C PHE A 109 -24.18 -7.49 -0.06
N LYS A 110 -25.44 -7.50 -0.53
CA LYS A 110 -26.12 -6.27 -0.98
C LYS A 110 -26.20 -5.23 0.12
N ALA A 111 -26.54 -5.63 1.34
CA ALA A 111 -26.62 -4.74 2.49
C ALA A 111 -25.25 -4.18 2.91
N THR A 112 -24.20 -5.01 2.88
CA THR A 112 -22.84 -4.63 3.29
C THR A 112 -22.21 -3.63 2.31
N TYR A 113 -22.42 -3.82 1.01
CA TYR A 113 -21.80 -3.04 -0.05
C TYR A 113 -22.76 -2.06 -0.74
N ASP A 114 -23.91 -1.76 -0.13
CA ASP A 114 -24.98 -0.89 -0.62
C ASP A 114 -25.33 -1.12 -2.11
N LYS A 115 -25.42 -2.40 -2.51
CA LYS A 115 -25.64 -2.77 -3.92
C LYS A 115 -27.07 -2.46 -4.34
N LYS A 116 -27.19 -1.77 -5.46
CA LYS A 116 -28.47 -1.41 -6.11
C LYS A 116 -28.37 -1.75 -7.58
N TYR A 117 -29.34 -2.52 -8.05
CA TYR A 117 -29.43 -2.94 -9.46
C TYR A 117 -30.57 -2.20 -10.15
N LYS A 118 -30.42 -1.99 -11.46
CA LYS A 118 -31.37 -1.24 -12.29
C LYS A 118 -32.75 -1.91 -12.30
N ASP A 119 -32.77 -3.22 -12.41
CA ASP A 119 -33.98 -4.03 -12.51
C ASP A 119 -33.74 -5.48 -12.06
N GLU A 120 -34.82 -6.26 -11.95
CA GLU A 120 -34.76 -7.66 -11.55
C GLU A 120 -33.95 -8.54 -12.51
N ALA A 121 -33.82 -8.15 -13.79
CA ALA A 121 -33.05 -8.93 -14.74
C ALA A 121 -31.55 -8.78 -14.46
N GLU A 122 -31.08 -7.54 -14.22
CA GLU A 122 -29.71 -7.29 -13.77
C GLU A 122 -29.45 -7.96 -12.42
N GLU A 123 -30.35 -7.84 -11.44
CA GLU A 123 -30.14 -8.47 -10.13
C GLU A 123 -29.98 -9.99 -10.24
N ARG A 124 -30.77 -10.66 -11.10
CA ARG A 124 -30.63 -12.10 -11.36
C ARG A 124 -29.29 -12.45 -12.01
N GLU A 125 -28.82 -11.64 -12.94
CA GLU A 125 -27.50 -11.83 -13.56
C GLU A 125 -26.38 -11.68 -12.53
N ARG A 126 -26.44 -10.60 -11.74
CA ARG A 126 -25.46 -10.30 -10.68
C ARG A 126 -25.43 -11.37 -9.60
N PHE A 127 -26.59 -11.90 -9.22
CA PHE A 127 -26.67 -13.02 -8.29
C PHE A 127 -26.07 -14.31 -8.88
N ALA A 128 -26.22 -14.58 -10.18
CA ALA A 128 -25.58 -15.73 -10.83
C ALA A 128 -24.04 -15.62 -10.80
N ILE A 129 -23.50 -14.45 -11.14
CA ILE A 129 -22.06 -14.16 -11.07
C ILE A 129 -21.56 -14.29 -9.63
N PHE A 130 -22.32 -13.76 -8.68
CA PHE A 130 -22.01 -13.87 -7.25
C PHE A 130 -21.90 -15.32 -6.80
N MET A 131 -22.83 -16.19 -7.18
CA MET A 131 -22.75 -17.62 -6.86
C MET A 131 -21.51 -18.28 -7.46
N GLU A 132 -21.14 -17.94 -8.69
CA GLU A 132 -19.92 -18.46 -9.35
C GLU A 132 -18.66 -18.03 -8.59
N ASN A 133 -18.55 -16.75 -8.24
CA ASN A 133 -17.40 -16.21 -7.51
C ASN A 133 -17.30 -16.75 -6.08
N VAL A 134 -18.43 -16.89 -5.37
CA VAL A 134 -18.44 -17.51 -4.04
C VAL A 134 -18.00 -18.97 -4.10
N ASN A 135 -18.46 -19.73 -5.11
CA ASN A 135 -17.99 -21.11 -5.29
C ASN A 135 -16.48 -21.16 -5.59
N PHE A 136 -15.95 -20.19 -6.35
CA PHE A 136 -14.50 -20.06 -6.57
C PHE A 136 -13.75 -19.78 -5.26
N ILE A 137 -14.24 -18.85 -4.43
CA ILE A 137 -13.68 -18.51 -3.12
C ILE A 137 -13.62 -19.76 -2.22
N GLU A 138 -14.72 -20.49 -2.08
CA GLU A 138 -14.77 -21.70 -1.24
C GLU A 138 -13.81 -22.79 -1.74
N ASN A 139 -13.69 -22.98 -3.06
CA ASN A 139 -12.75 -23.93 -3.65
C ASN A 139 -11.28 -23.54 -3.36
N HIS A 140 -10.96 -22.24 -3.45
CA HIS A 140 -9.63 -21.74 -3.12
C HIS A 140 -9.34 -21.89 -1.62
N ASN A 141 -10.28 -21.52 -0.77
CA ASN A 141 -10.12 -21.59 0.68
C ASN A 141 -9.98 -23.04 1.16
N TRP A 142 -10.58 -24.02 0.47
CA TRP A 142 -10.28 -25.43 0.70
C TRP A 142 -8.79 -25.74 0.47
N LYS A 143 -8.15 -25.20 -0.58
CA LYS A 143 -6.70 -25.36 -0.81
C LYS A 143 -5.90 -24.71 0.32
N TYR A 144 -6.27 -23.50 0.75
CA TYR A 144 -5.64 -22.82 1.88
C TYR A 144 -5.68 -23.66 3.16
N HIS A 145 -6.85 -24.18 3.54
CA HIS A 145 -7.01 -25.03 4.73
C HIS A 145 -6.26 -26.37 4.66
N ASN A 146 -5.93 -26.83 3.45
CA ASN A 146 -5.12 -28.03 3.22
C ASN A 146 -3.63 -27.72 3.00
N ASN A 147 -3.16 -26.50 3.32
CA ASN A 147 -1.78 -26.02 3.12
C ASN A 147 -1.30 -26.12 1.67
N GLN A 148 -2.21 -26.02 0.70
CA GLN A 148 -1.93 -25.99 -0.74
C GLN A 148 -1.93 -24.56 -1.31
N SER A 149 -2.28 -23.56 -0.49
CA SER A 149 -2.16 -22.15 -0.80
C SER A 149 -1.72 -21.40 0.46
N SER A 150 -0.96 -20.32 0.28
CA SER A 150 -0.46 -19.44 1.34
C SER A 150 -1.41 -18.28 1.67
N TYR A 151 -2.51 -18.14 0.94
CA TYR A 151 -3.47 -17.05 1.08
C TYR A 151 -4.91 -17.55 0.94
N TYR A 152 -5.85 -16.77 1.47
CA TYR A 152 -7.27 -17.05 1.40
C TYR A 152 -8.04 -15.86 0.82
N LEU A 153 -9.22 -16.17 0.29
CA LEU A 153 -10.12 -15.25 -0.38
C LEU A 153 -11.37 -15.01 0.45
N ASP A 154 -12.07 -13.91 0.20
CA ASP A 154 -13.35 -13.62 0.84
C ASP A 154 -14.25 -12.76 -0.06
N ILE A 155 -15.52 -12.69 0.30
CA ILE A 155 -16.53 -11.86 -0.36
C ILE A 155 -16.20 -10.39 -0.12
N ASN A 156 -16.07 -9.63 -1.20
CA ASN A 156 -15.84 -8.20 -1.17
C ASN A 156 -16.74 -7.48 -2.18
N GLN A 157 -16.61 -6.15 -2.30
CA GLN A 157 -17.47 -5.36 -3.17
C GLN A 157 -17.43 -5.75 -4.66
N PHE A 158 -16.49 -6.59 -5.10
CA PHE A 158 -16.36 -7.02 -6.50
C PHE A 158 -16.99 -8.40 -6.77
N THR A 159 -17.55 -9.08 -5.77
CA THR A 159 -18.01 -10.47 -5.91
C THR A 159 -19.20 -10.64 -6.86
N ASP A 160 -19.92 -9.58 -7.23
CA ASP A 160 -20.99 -9.61 -8.25
C ASP A 160 -20.52 -9.19 -9.66
N LEU A 161 -19.21 -9.08 -9.88
CA LEU A 161 -18.60 -8.69 -11.15
C LEU A 161 -17.93 -9.89 -11.83
N ARG A 162 -18.05 -9.98 -13.16
CA ARG A 162 -17.34 -11.01 -13.94
C ARG A 162 -15.83 -10.74 -13.88
N ASN A 163 -15.01 -11.76 -14.18
CA ASN A 163 -13.59 -11.52 -14.32
C ASN A 163 -13.33 -10.52 -15.45
N GLY A 164 -12.48 -9.51 -15.21
CA GLY A 164 -12.22 -8.41 -16.12
C GLY A 164 -13.27 -7.28 -16.15
N GLU A 165 -14.48 -7.45 -15.62
CA GLU A 165 -15.53 -6.42 -15.73
C GLU A 165 -15.18 -5.14 -14.95
N ASP A 166 -14.56 -5.26 -13.79
CA ASP A 166 -14.07 -4.13 -13.00
C ASP A 166 -12.94 -3.38 -13.71
N GLU A 167 -12.04 -4.10 -14.37
CA GLU A 167 -11.00 -3.51 -15.22
C GLU A 167 -11.60 -2.80 -16.43
N ASP A 168 -12.61 -3.40 -17.07
CA ASP A 168 -13.32 -2.79 -18.19
C ASP A 168 -14.03 -1.50 -17.77
N ARG A 169 -14.68 -1.48 -16.59
CA ARG A 169 -15.26 -0.27 -15.99
C ARG A 169 -14.22 0.80 -15.72
N ARG A 170 -13.01 0.41 -15.34
CA ARG A 170 -11.84 1.29 -15.15
C ARG A 170 -11.15 1.69 -16.45
N GLY A 171 -11.72 1.41 -17.62
CA GLY A 171 -11.23 1.95 -18.88
C GLY A 171 -10.13 1.15 -19.58
N ARG A 172 -10.05 -0.17 -19.37
CA ARG A 172 -9.10 -1.10 -20.00
C ARG A 172 -8.94 -0.96 -21.53
N GLY A 173 -9.92 -0.36 -22.22
CA GLY A 173 -9.93 -0.17 -23.68
C GLY A 173 -8.81 0.71 -24.25
N GLN A 174 -7.98 1.34 -23.41
CA GLN A 174 -6.86 2.21 -23.81
C GLN A 174 -5.51 1.73 -23.25
N ARG A 175 -5.21 0.42 -23.28
CA ARG A 175 -3.82 -0.06 -23.09
C ARG A 175 -2.96 0.50 -24.24
N LYS A 176 -2.47 1.73 -24.10
CA LYS A 176 -1.31 2.17 -24.88
C LYS A 176 -0.15 1.25 -24.51
N LYS A 177 0.66 0.88 -25.51
CA LYS A 177 1.95 0.23 -25.29
C LYS A 177 2.68 0.94 -24.14
N ARG A 178 3.47 0.20 -23.35
CA ARG A 178 4.38 0.75 -22.33
C ARG A 178 4.88 2.11 -22.82
N ASP A 179 4.65 3.17 -22.05
CA ASP A 179 5.18 4.49 -22.39
C ASP A 179 6.70 4.44 -22.16
N VAL A 180 7.42 3.83 -23.11
CA VAL A 180 8.88 3.68 -23.12
C VAL A 180 9.54 5.05 -22.95
N ASN A 181 8.93 6.10 -23.50
CA ASN A 181 9.38 7.48 -23.33
C ASN A 181 9.23 7.99 -21.89
N ALA A 182 8.29 7.48 -21.09
CA ALA A 182 8.21 7.85 -19.66
C ALA A 182 9.38 7.30 -18.84
N GLN A 183 9.89 6.11 -19.18
CA GLN A 183 11.09 5.54 -18.54
C GLN A 183 12.36 6.29 -18.93
N VAL A 184 12.51 6.65 -20.22
CA VAL A 184 13.64 7.47 -20.72
C VAL A 184 13.68 8.86 -20.05
N LEU A 185 12.52 9.40 -19.67
CA LEU A 185 12.42 10.71 -18.99
C LEU A 185 12.57 10.64 -17.46
N ALA A 186 12.68 9.45 -16.87
CA ALA A 186 13.05 9.32 -15.48
C ALA A 186 14.56 9.44 -15.34
N ASN A 187 15.04 10.17 -14.33
CA ASN A 187 16.44 10.04 -13.96
C ASN A 187 16.64 8.59 -13.47
N ASP A 188 17.49 7.84 -14.16
CA ASP A 188 18.01 6.60 -13.61
C ASP A 188 18.93 6.95 -12.42
N CYS A 189 18.32 6.96 -11.23
CA CYS A 189 19.04 7.16 -9.99
C CYS A 189 19.60 5.84 -9.45
N HIS A 190 19.35 4.70 -10.11
CA HIS A 190 19.67 3.36 -9.58
C HIS A 190 21.14 3.26 -9.18
N ARG A 191 22.06 3.67 -10.07
CA ARG A 191 23.51 3.60 -9.81
C ARG A 191 24.03 4.64 -8.80
N HIS A 192 23.28 5.70 -8.51
CA HIS A 192 23.76 6.81 -7.68
C HIS A 192 23.21 6.80 -6.25
N VAL A 193 22.11 6.08 -6.00
CA VAL A 193 21.35 6.20 -4.74
C VAL A 193 21.23 4.88 -3.98
N ILE A 194 21.25 3.73 -4.67
CA ILE A 194 21.13 2.41 -4.03
C ILE A 194 22.51 1.76 -3.92
N ASN A 195 22.92 1.46 -2.68
CA ASN A 195 24.09 0.63 -2.41
C ASN A 195 23.63 -0.76 -1.99
N LEU A 196 23.86 -1.77 -2.85
CA LEU A 196 23.48 -3.17 -2.59
C LEU A 196 24.16 -3.79 -1.36
N ASN A 197 25.20 -3.15 -0.81
CA ASN A 197 25.85 -3.58 0.42
C ASN A 197 25.22 -3.00 1.69
N ASP A 198 24.17 -2.17 1.57
CA ASP A 198 23.50 -1.58 2.72
C ASP A 198 22.81 -2.65 3.56
N VAL A 199 23.11 -2.66 4.86
CA VAL A 199 22.47 -3.56 5.82
C VAL A 199 21.16 -2.92 6.28
N VAL A 200 20.06 -3.37 5.71
CA VAL A 200 18.71 -2.88 6.03
C VAL A 200 17.97 -3.79 7.03
N PRO A 201 16.98 -3.27 7.79
CA PRO A 201 16.19 -4.08 8.71
C PRO A 201 15.52 -5.27 8.02
N LYS A 202 15.29 -6.36 8.77
CA LYS A 202 14.59 -7.55 8.25
C LYS A 202 13.08 -7.35 8.06
N TYR A 203 12.53 -6.36 8.76
CA TYR A 203 11.12 -6.00 8.74
C TYR A 203 11.01 -4.49 8.73
N VAL A 204 10.17 -3.98 7.84
CA VAL A 204 9.83 -2.55 7.76
C VAL A 204 8.33 -2.47 7.54
N ASP A 205 7.65 -1.64 8.32
CA ASP A 205 6.27 -1.26 8.09
C ASP A 205 6.11 0.25 8.32
N TRP A 206 5.98 0.99 7.22
CA TRP A 206 5.87 2.44 7.24
C TRP A 206 4.53 2.93 7.80
N ARG A 207 3.53 2.05 7.94
CA ARG A 207 2.26 2.36 8.62
C ARG A 207 2.51 2.64 10.10
N GLU A 208 3.36 1.83 10.74
CA GLU A 208 3.73 1.97 12.16
C GLU A 208 4.50 3.26 12.44
N LYS A 209 5.14 3.83 11.42
CA LYS A 209 5.95 5.05 11.51
C LYS A 209 5.19 6.33 11.13
N GLY A 210 3.93 6.22 10.70
CA GLY A 210 3.09 7.36 10.34
C GLY A 210 3.36 7.95 8.95
N TYR A 211 3.99 7.20 8.05
CA TYR A 211 4.32 7.65 6.68
C TYR A 211 3.16 7.44 5.70
N VAL A 212 2.13 6.71 6.09
CA VAL A 212 1.08 6.20 5.19
C VAL A 212 -0.26 6.81 5.58
N THR A 213 -0.92 7.48 4.64
CA THR A 213 -2.30 7.97 4.79
C THR A 213 -3.31 6.82 4.86
N PRO A 214 -4.56 7.05 5.30
CA PRO A 214 -5.62 6.04 5.22
C PRO A 214 -5.76 5.44 3.81
N VAL A 215 -6.25 4.20 3.74
CA VAL A 215 -6.62 3.59 2.45
C VAL A 215 -7.77 4.37 1.83
N LYS A 216 -7.66 4.62 0.53
CA LYS A 216 -8.68 5.30 -0.29
C LYS A 216 -9.29 4.30 -1.28
N ASP A 217 -10.32 4.74 -2.01
CA ASP A 217 -11.04 3.92 -2.99
C ASP A 217 -11.12 4.67 -4.33
N GLN A 218 -10.57 4.09 -5.39
CA GLN A 218 -10.62 4.62 -6.75
C GLN A 218 -11.95 4.37 -7.46
N GLY A 219 -12.78 3.46 -6.94
CA GLY A 219 -14.05 3.09 -7.55
C GLY A 219 -13.93 2.61 -9.00
N ASP A 220 -14.90 2.99 -9.83
CA ASP A 220 -15.01 2.64 -11.25
C ASP A 220 -14.16 3.58 -12.16
N CYS A 221 -13.01 4.05 -11.66
CA CYS A 221 -12.07 4.92 -12.39
C CYS A 221 -10.67 4.28 -12.40
N GLY A 222 -10.07 4.11 -13.58
CA GLY A 222 -8.70 3.60 -13.80
C GLY A 222 -7.61 4.57 -13.39
N SER A 223 -7.66 5.03 -12.15
CA SER A 223 -6.79 6.06 -11.58
C SER A 223 -5.77 5.51 -10.59
N CYS A 224 -5.55 4.19 -10.54
CA CYS A 224 -4.57 3.54 -9.68
C CYS A 224 -3.16 4.15 -9.81
N TRP A 225 -2.79 4.60 -11.02
CA TRP A 225 -1.56 5.34 -11.29
C TRP A 225 -1.43 6.64 -10.46
N ALA A 226 -2.53 7.37 -10.28
CA ALA A 226 -2.57 8.59 -9.49
C ALA A 226 -2.46 8.28 -7.99
N PHE A 227 -3.21 7.27 -7.50
CA PHE A 227 -3.12 6.83 -6.09
C PHE A 227 -1.73 6.33 -5.71
N SER A 228 -1.09 5.54 -6.60
CA SER A 228 0.26 5.04 -6.41
C SER A 228 1.27 6.19 -6.33
N ALA A 229 1.21 7.15 -7.26
CA ALA A 229 2.08 8.33 -7.28
C ALA A 229 1.88 9.21 -6.04
N ILE A 230 0.63 9.50 -5.68
CA ILE A 230 0.29 10.33 -4.53
C ILE A 230 0.75 9.67 -3.23
N GLY A 231 0.51 8.38 -3.03
CA GLY A 231 0.89 7.68 -1.81
C GLY A 231 2.41 7.73 -1.52
N ALA A 232 3.24 7.61 -2.57
CA ALA A 232 4.68 7.74 -2.41
C ALA A 232 5.12 9.20 -2.18
N LEU A 233 4.44 10.17 -2.79
CA LEU A 233 4.68 11.60 -2.56
C LEU A 233 4.29 12.03 -1.14
N GLU A 234 3.15 11.56 -0.62
CA GLU A 234 2.70 11.80 0.76
C GLU A 234 3.75 11.32 1.76
N ALA A 235 4.30 10.13 1.55
CA ALA A 235 5.32 9.57 2.41
C ALA A 235 6.66 10.34 2.31
N SER A 236 7.07 10.71 1.09
CA SER A 236 8.25 11.55 0.86
C SER A 236 8.11 12.92 1.51
N TRP A 237 6.91 13.51 1.44
CA TRP A 237 6.57 14.77 2.09
C TRP A 237 6.61 14.64 3.62
N PHE A 238 6.09 13.55 4.18
CA PHE A 238 6.21 13.26 5.60
C PHE A 238 7.67 13.13 6.04
N ALA A 239 8.49 12.41 5.29
CA ALA A 239 9.92 12.29 5.56
C ALA A 239 10.62 13.66 5.61
N PHE A 240 10.26 14.56 4.68
CA PHE A 240 10.89 15.87 4.59
C PHE A 240 10.39 16.88 5.62
N THR A 241 9.08 16.85 5.95
CA THR A 241 8.43 17.90 6.75
C THR A 241 8.02 17.46 8.16
N GLY A 242 7.95 16.15 8.42
CA GLY A 242 7.36 15.56 9.62
C GLY A 242 5.83 15.71 9.69
N ARG A 243 5.15 16.10 8.60
CA ARG A 243 3.70 16.31 8.55
C ARG A 243 3.05 15.47 7.47
N LEU A 244 2.17 14.56 7.89
CA LEU A 244 1.44 13.71 6.96
C LEU A 244 0.21 14.50 6.49
N ILE A 245 0.06 14.63 5.17
CA ILE A 245 -1.06 15.32 4.54
C ILE A 245 -1.65 14.42 3.46
N SER A 246 -2.97 14.46 3.28
CA SER A 246 -3.65 13.80 2.17
C SER A 246 -3.59 14.69 0.94
N LEU A 247 -2.98 14.20 -0.14
CA LEU A 247 -2.83 14.92 -1.41
C LEU A 247 -3.89 14.47 -2.43
N SER A 248 -4.12 15.30 -3.45
CA SER A 248 -5.20 15.09 -4.42
C SER A 248 -4.79 14.19 -5.58
N GLU A 249 -5.42 13.02 -5.67
CA GLU A 249 -5.39 12.20 -6.89
C GLU A 249 -6.19 12.84 -8.02
N GLN A 250 -7.26 13.58 -7.69
CA GLN A 250 -8.14 14.20 -8.70
C GLN A 250 -7.42 15.28 -9.51
N GLN A 251 -6.52 16.04 -8.90
CA GLN A 251 -5.68 16.96 -9.66
C GLN A 251 -4.89 16.22 -10.75
N LEU A 252 -4.34 15.04 -10.44
CA LEU A 252 -3.59 14.29 -11.45
C LEU A 252 -4.51 13.78 -12.56
N ILE A 253 -5.69 13.26 -12.21
CA ILE A 253 -6.71 12.83 -13.18
C ILE A 253 -7.08 13.97 -14.14
N ASP A 254 -7.28 15.18 -13.60
CA ASP A 254 -7.80 16.31 -14.37
C ASP A 254 -6.71 17.10 -15.12
N CYS A 255 -5.46 17.11 -14.63
CA CYS A 255 -4.42 18.04 -15.08
C CYS A 255 -3.23 17.40 -15.80
N VAL A 256 -3.03 16.07 -15.71
CA VAL A 256 -1.91 15.41 -16.40
C VAL A 256 -2.28 15.21 -17.88
N GLU A 257 -1.84 16.13 -18.73
CA GLU A 257 -2.14 16.12 -20.18
C GLU A 257 -1.67 14.85 -20.91
N GLN A 258 -0.61 14.18 -20.41
CA GLN A 258 -0.08 12.94 -20.99
C GLN A 258 -0.70 11.67 -20.38
N ALA A 259 -1.76 11.79 -19.59
CA ALA A 259 -2.56 10.68 -19.07
C ALA A 259 -3.99 10.75 -19.65
N ASP A 260 -4.76 9.66 -19.49
CA ASP A 260 -6.16 9.60 -19.90
C ASP A 260 -7.11 9.57 -18.68
N GLY A 261 -6.68 10.21 -17.60
CA GLY A 261 -7.42 10.31 -16.34
C GLY A 261 -7.88 8.95 -15.80
N CYS A 262 -9.19 8.71 -15.85
CA CYS A 262 -9.85 7.47 -15.45
C CYS A 262 -9.70 6.29 -16.42
N HIS A 263 -9.02 6.44 -17.57
CA HIS A 263 -8.70 5.33 -18.47
C HIS A 263 -7.22 4.93 -18.38
N GLY A 264 -6.48 5.49 -17.43
CA GLY A 264 -5.11 5.13 -17.15
C GLY A 264 -4.12 6.29 -17.26
N GLY A 265 -2.92 6.03 -16.81
CA GLY A 265 -1.81 6.97 -16.77
C GLY A 265 -0.57 6.29 -16.21
N HIS A 266 0.50 7.07 -16.05
CA HIS A 266 1.79 6.55 -15.60
C HIS A 266 2.32 7.39 -14.44
N VAL A 267 2.83 6.71 -13.40
CA VAL A 267 3.36 7.35 -12.18
C VAL A 267 4.44 8.39 -12.51
N ILE A 268 5.31 8.11 -13.48
CA ILE A 268 6.35 9.07 -13.88
C ILE A 268 5.79 10.33 -14.54
N ARG A 269 4.71 10.21 -15.32
CA ARG A 269 4.03 11.37 -15.92
C ARG A 269 3.36 12.21 -14.84
N ALA A 270 2.80 11.58 -13.80
CA ALA A 270 2.31 12.30 -12.61
C ALA A 270 3.40 13.16 -11.99
N TYR A 271 4.56 12.60 -11.67
CA TYR A 271 5.64 13.36 -11.03
C TYR A 271 6.20 14.47 -11.90
N GLN A 272 6.32 14.25 -13.22
CA GLN A 272 6.69 15.29 -14.18
C GLN A 272 5.70 16.45 -14.16
N HIS A 273 4.40 16.14 -14.17
CA HIS A 273 3.36 17.15 -14.09
C HIS A 273 3.46 17.93 -12.78
N ILE A 274 3.55 17.25 -11.63
CA ILE A 274 3.63 17.90 -10.31
C ILE A 274 4.81 18.87 -10.26
N SER A 275 5.98 18.44 -10.75
CA SER A 275 7.18 19.27 -10.80
C SER A 275 6.99 20.51 -11.69
N LYS A 276 6.40 20.35 -12.88
CA LYS A 276 6.12 21.46 -13.82
C LYS A 276 5.04 22.42 -13.31
N ALA A 277 3.95 21.90 -12.75
CA ALA A 277 2.86 22.67 -12.15
C ALA A 277 3.34 23.44 -10.91
N GLY A 278 4.40 22.97 -10.27
CA GLY A 278 4.97 23.54 -9.05
C GLY A 278 4.32 23.03 -7.77
N GLY A 279 3.60 21.92 -7.85
CA GLY A 279 2.97 21.24 -6.73
C GLY A 279 1.73 20.43 -7.11
N VAL A 280 1.25 19.67 -6.14
CA VAL A 280 -0.08 19.05 -6.09
C VAL A 280 -0.82 19.62 -4.90
N ASP A 281 -2.14 19.72 -4.97
CA ASP A 281 -3.02 20.22 -3.92
C ASP A 281 -3.36 19.13 -2.88
N THR A 282 -3.96 19.52 -1.77
CA THR A 282 -4.54 18.58 -0.80
C THR A 282 -5.86 17.99 -1.31
N ASP A 283 -6.17 16.77 -0.89
CA ASP A 283 -7.47 16.14 -1.16
C ASP A 283 -8.64 16.97 -0.60
N ALA A 284 -8.42 17.77 0.44
CA ALA A 284 -9.46 18.64 0.99
C ALA A 284 -9.83 19.81 0.06
N ASN A 285 -8.86 20.35 -0.68
CA ASN A 285 -9.06 21.48 -1.60
C ASN A 285 -9.46 21.01 -3.00
N TYR A 286 -8.94 19.85 -3.43
CA TYR A 286 -9.27 19.22 -4.70
C TYR A 286 -9.74 17.77 -4.48
N PRO A 287 -10.99 17.55 -4.03
CA PRO A 287 -11.46 16.23 -3.63
C PRO A 287 -11.60 15.24 -4.77
N TYR A 288 -11.34 13.98 -4.46
CA TYR A 288 -11.57 12.84 -5.35
C TYR A 288 -13.03 12.68 -5.79
N ARG A 289 -13.23 12.44 -7.10
CA ARG A 289 -14.56 12.31 -7.73
C ARG A 289 -14.74 11.03 -8.56
N ALA A 290 -13.69 10.23 -8.72
CA ALA A 290 -13.70 9.01 -9.54
C ALA A 290 -14.22 9.23 -10.97
N THR A 291 -13.92 10.39 -11.56
CA THR A 291 -14.36 10.73 -12.93
C THR A 291 -13.41 11.77 -13.53
N ASN A 292 -13.35 11.84 -14.87
CA ASN A 292 -12.59 12.87 -15.55
C ASN A 292 -13.27 14.24 -15.36
N GLY A 293 -12.47 15.23 -14.97
CA GLY A 293 -12.88 16.62 -14.85
C GLY A 293 -12.04 17.56 -15.69
N THR A 294 -12.33 18.86 -15.56
CA THR A 294 -11.48 19.92 -16.10
C THR A 294 -10.45 20.29 -15.05
N CYS A 295 -9.18 20.47 -15.45
CA CYS A 295 -8.15 20.94 -14.54
C CYS A 295 -8.51 22.30 -13.93
N HIS A 296 -8.55 22.35 -12.60
CA HIS A 296 -8.82 23.57 -11.83
C HIS A 296 -7.71 23.91 -10.82
N PHE A 297 -6.52 23.35 -11.01
CA PHE A 297 -5.40 23.60 -10.11
C PHE A 297 -5.00 25.09 -10.11
N ASP A 298 -5.01 25.72 -8.93
CA ASP A 298 -4.47 27.06 -8.70
C ASP A 298 -3.27 26.98 -7.78
N LYS A 299 -2.11 27.41 -8.29
CA LYS A 299 -0.83 27.42 -7.59
C LYS A 299 -0.83 28.27 -6.30
N CYS A 300 -1.80 29.16 -6.12
CA CYS A 300 -1.91 29.99 -4.92
C CYS A 300 -2.33 29.20 -3.67
N GLU A 301 -2.87 28.00 -3.84
CA GLU A 301 -3.20 27.07 -2.76
C GLU A 301 -2.01 26.12 -2.54
N LEU A 302 -1.16 26.47 -1.56
CA LEU A 302 0.07 25.72 -1.24
C LEU A 302 -0.23 24.25 -0.91
N SER A 303 0.22 23.31 -1.75
CA SER A 303 0.53 21.95 -1.25
C SER A 303 1.82 21.35 -1.87
N ALA A 304 2.07 20.06 -1.63
CA ALA A 304 3.37 19.41 -1.77
C ALA A 304 3.97 19.51 -3.19
N ASN A 305 5.30 19.59 -3.30
CA ASN A 305 5.99 19.64 -4.59
C ASN A 305 7.06 18.55 -4.71
N VAL A 306 7.28 18.08 -5.93
CA VAL A 306 8.32 17.12 -6.32
C VAL A 306 9.53 17.88 -6.85
N PHE A 307 10.63 17.83 -6.09
CA PHE A 307 11.92 18.37 -6.52
C PHE A 307 12.72 17.39 -7.38
N LEU A 308 12.56 16.09 -7.10
CA LEU A 308 13.25 15.00 -7.78
C LEU A 308 12.35 13.77 -7.78
N CYS A 309 12.25 13.14 -8.94
CA CYS A 309 11.72 11.79 -9.09
C CYS A 309 12.87 10.89 -9.52
N CYS A 310 12.98 9.72 -8.89
CA CYS A 310 13.94 8.69 -9.21
C CYS A 310 13.18 7.43 -9.57
N VAL A 311 13.54 6.82 -10.70
CA VAL A 311 13.14 5.45 -10.99
C VAL A 311 14.27 4.56 -10.50
N ILE A 312 13.91 3.62 -9.63
CA ILE A 312 14.76 2.47 -9.38
C ILE A 312 14.38 1.52 -10.49
N ASN A 313 15.21 1.46 -11.53
CA ASN A 313 15.04 0.40 -12.50
C ASN A 313 15.23 -0.89 -11.73
N THR A 314 14.14 -1.63 -11.53
CA THR A 314 14.26 -2.82 -10.73
C THR A 314 14.97 -3.90 -11.50
N ASP A 315 14.89 -3.98 -12.85
CA ASP A 315 15.39 -5.10 -13.68
C ASP A 315 15.65 -6.34 -12.82
N GLU A 316 14.57 -6.74 -12.13
CA GLU A 316 14.42 -7.97 -11.35
C GLU A 316 15.21 -8.10 -10.03
N ASN A 317 15.85 -7.03 -9.57
CA ASN A 317 16.52 -6.95 -8.28
C ASN A 317 15.57 -6.50 -7.16
N GLU A 318 14.79 -7.45 -6.64
CA GLU A 318 13.94 -7.24 -5.44
C GLU A 318 14.74 -6.77 -4.21
N GLU A 319 16.06 -7.05 -4.14
CA GLU A 319 16.90 -6.58 -3.04
C GLU A 319 17.17 -5.07 -3.15
N ALA A 320 17.37 -4.53 -4.36
CA ALA A 320 17.48 -3.09 -4.59
C ALA A 320 16.19 -2.37 -4.17
N MET A 321 15.03 -2.94 -4.53
CA MET A 321 13.73 -2.41 -4.11
C MET A 321 13.56 -2.46 -2.60
N LYS A 322 14.02 -3.53 -1.94
CA LYS A 322 13.94 -3.67 -0.47
C LYS A 322 14.81 -2.63 0.23
N ILE A 323 16.03 -2.45 -0.26
CA ILE A 323 16.93 -1.39 0.23
C ILE A 323 16.28 -0.03 0.05
N ALA A 324 15.66 0.22 -1.11
CA ALA A 324 14.97 1.47 -1.35
C ALA A 324 13.78 1.70 -0.39
N VAL A 325 12.96 0.68 -0.17
CA VAL A 325 11.84 0.78 0.77
C VAL A 325 12.34 1.08 2.19
N ALA A 326 13.43 0.44 2.61
CA ALA A 326 14.03 0.69 3.92
C ALA A 326 14.66 2.09 4.04
N ASN A 327 15.33 2.54 2.99
CA ASN A 327 16.15 3.75 2.98
C ASN A 327 15.47 4.97 2.36
N PHE A 328 14.24 4.90 1.85
CA PHE A 328 13.57 6.09 1.29
C PHE A 328 12.09 6.18 1.66
N GLY A 329 11.48 5.08 2.09
CA GLY A 329 10.08 5.04 2.44
C GLY A 329 9.23 4.24 1.46
N PRO A 330 7.90 4.39 1.52
CA PRO A 330 6.97 3.80 0.57
C PRO A 330 7.30 4.07 -0.89
N LEU A 331 7.16 3.05 -1.74
CA LEU A 331 7.55 3.05 -3.14
C LEU A 331 6.36 2.74 -4.05
N ALA A 332 6.12 3.60 -5.03
CA ALA A 332 5.11 3.40 -6.07
C ALA A 332 5.57 2.27 -7.01
N THR A 333 4.72 1.27 -7.24
CA THR A 333 5.00 0.14 -8.13
C THR A 333 3.75 -0.27 -8.91
N SER A 334 3.90 -1.22 -9.84
CA SER A 334 2.80 -1.81 -10.60
C SER A 334 2.78 -3.32 -10.43
N VAL A 335 1.58 -3.91 -10.45
CA VAL A 335 1.36 -5.35 -10.30
C VAL A 335 0.38 -5.86 -11.37
N ASP A 336 0.32 -7.17 -11.56
CA ASP A 336 -0.74 -7.82 -12.31
C ASP A 336 -1.93 -8.14 -11.39
N ALA A 337 -3.04 -7.42 -11.59
CA ALA A 337 -4.27 -7.54 -10.82
C ALA A 337 -5.41 -8.26 -11.58
N ASN A 338 -5.15 -8.90 -12.73
CA ASN A 338 -6.20 -9.47 -13.59
C ASN A 338 -6.85 -10.77 -13.06
N SER A 339 -6.31 -11.36 -11.99
CA SER A 339 -6.74 -12.66 -11.50
C SER A 339 -7.97 -12.55 -10.59
N THR A 340 -8.85 -13.56 -10.64
CA THR A 340 -9.99 -13.68 -9.72
C THR A 340 -9.50 -13.79 -8.27
N GLU A 341 -8.33 -14.40 -8.06
CA GLU A 341 -7.64 -14.50 -6.79
C GLU A 341 -7.23 -13.12 -6.25
N PHE A 342 -6.61 -12.26 -7.06
CA PHE A 342 -6.25 -10.90 -6.63
C PHE A 342 -7.51 -10.11 -6.27
N LYS A 343 -8.54 -10.19 -7.12
CA LYS A 343 -9.82 -9.52 -6.90
C LYS A 343 -10.44 -9.86 -5.55
N HIS A 344 -10.34 -11.11 -5.09
CA HIS A 344 -10.99 -11.60 -3.87
C HIS A 344 -10.02 -11.81 -2.69
N TYR A 345 -8.76 -11.38 -2.81
CA TYR A 345 -7.78 -11.53 -1.74
C TYR A 345 -8.33 -11.00 -0.41
N LYS A 346 -8.11 -11.76 0.67
CA LYS A 346 -8.47 -11.35 2.03
C LYS A 346 -7.32 -11.39 3.02
N GLY A 347 -6.38 -12.34 2.90
CA GLY A 347 -5.25 -12.42 3.81
C GLY A 347 -4.29 -13.57 3.50
N GLY A 348 -3.16 -13.59 4.21
CA GLY A 348 -2.04 -14.51 3.95
C GLY A 348 -1.11 -14.00 2.85
N VAL A 349 -0.02 -14.71 2.56
CA VAL A 349 0.94 -14.24 1.55
C VAL A 349 0.43 -14.63 0.15
N PHE A 350 0.00 -13.64 -0.62
CA PHE A 350 -0.46 -13.78 -1.98
C PHE A 350 0.68 -14.22 -2.90
N ASP A 351 0.53 -15.40 -3.50
CA ASP A 351 1.53 -16.04 -4.34
C ASP A 351 0.82 -16.79 -5.47
N ASN A 352 0.43 -16.06 -6.52
CA ASN A 352 -0.29 -16.62 -7.66
C ASN A 352 0.68 -16.82 -8.85
N PRO A 353 0.95 -18.08 -9.26
CA PRO A 353 1.86 -18.36 -10.37
C PRO A 353 1.33 -17.91 -11.74
N SER A 354 0.06 -17.53 -11.84
CA SER A 354 -0.54 -16.98 -13.07
C SER A 354 -0.34 -15.47 -13.22
N CYS A 355 0.26 -14.79 -12.25
CA CYS A 355 0.62 -13.37 -12.38
C CYS A 355 1.74 -13.19 -13.42
N SER A 356 1.57 -12.24 -14.32
CA SER A 356 2.61 -11.86 -15.28
C SER A 356 3.70 -10.99 -14.61
N SER A 357 4.97 -11.30 -14.87
CA SER A 357 6.12 -10.46 -14.47
C SER A 357 6.30 -9.24 -15.39
N VAL A 358 5.69 -9.24 -16.58
CA VAL A 358 5.85 -8.19 -17.61
C VAL A 358 4.59 -7.36 -17.82
N ASP A 359 3.41 -7.98 -17.73
CA ASP A 359 2.12 -7.35 -18.05
C ASP A 359 1.39 -6.82 -16.81
N THR A 360 2.05 -5.91 -16.10
CA THR A 360 1.40 -5.18 -15.01
C THR A 360 0.29 -4.27 -15.53
N ASN A 361 -0.79 -4.12 -14.76
CA ASN A 361 -1.99 -3.36 -15.12
C ASN A 361 -2.52 -2.47 -13.99
N HIS A 362 -1.96 -2.60 -12.78
CA HIS A 362 -2.48 -1.91 -11.61
C HIS A 362 -1.38 -1.25 -10.79
N GLY A 363 -1.49 0.06 -10.57
CA GLY A 363 -0.58 0.84 -9.75
C GLY A 363 -0.89 0.69 -8.26
N VAL A 364 0.10 0.35 -7.45
CA VAL A 364 -0.01 0.14 -6.00
C VAL A 364 1.17 0.79 -5.26
N LEU A 365 1.15 0.77 -3.93
CA LEU A 365 2.21 1.36 -3.12
C LEU A 365 2.79 0.31 -2.16
N VAL A 366 4.08 -0.01 -2.31
CA VAL A 366 4.79 -0.85 -1.33
C VAL A 366 5.11 0.00 -0.12
N VAL A 367 4.60 -0.38 1.04
CA VAL A 367 4.74 0.34 2.32
C VAL A 367 5.61 -0.40 3.33
N GLY A 368 6.21 -1.51 2.95
CA GLY A 368 7.00 -2.32 3.85
C GLY A 368 7.29 -3.71 3.32
N TYR A 369 7.94 -4.52 4.14
CA TYR A 369 8.28 -5.90 3.85
C TYR A 369 8.53 -6.68 5.14
N GLY A 370 8.42 -8.00 5.05
CA GLY A 370 8.67 -8.91 6.15
C GLY A 370 8.92 -10.34 5.71
N SER A 371 8.83 -11.25 6.68
CA SER A 371 8.91 -12.69 6.50
C SER A 371 8.04 -13.37 7.55
N GLU A 372 7.16 -14.28 7.13
CA GLU A 372 6.28 -15.05 8.01
C GLU A 372 6.30 -16.52 7.57
N GLY A 373 6.49 -17.46 8.51
CA GLY A 373 6.52 -18.89 8.18
C GLY A 373 7.63 -19.30 7.20
N GLY A 374 8.69 -18.49 7.05
CA GLY A 374 9.75 -18.71 6.06
C GLY A 374 9.41 -18.19 4.65
N GLN A 375 8.28 -17.51 4.49
CA GLN A 375 7.82 -16.87 3.26
C GLN A 375 8.07 -15.36 3.37
N ASP A 376 8.92 -14.84 2.49
CA ASP A 376 9.15 -13.40 2.38
C ASP A 376 7.98 -12.72 1.66
N TYR A 377 7.63 -11.51 2.12
CA TYR A 377 6.55 -10.72 1.52
C TYR A 377 6.83 -9.21 1.49
N TRP A 378 6.16 -8.54 0.56
CA TRP A 378 5.94 -7.10 0.51
C TRP A 378 4.62 -6.75 1.20
N ILE A 379 4.59 -5.64 1.93
CA ILE A 379 3.33 -5.05 2.44
C ILE A 379 2.91 -4.00 1.43
N VAL A 380 1.77 -4.20 0.78
CA VAL A 380 1.33 -3.36 -0.34
C VAL A 380 -0.03 -2.73 -0.02
N LYS A 381 -0.10 -1.41 -0.14
CA LYS A 381 -1.33 -0.62 -0.03
C LYS A 381 -2.02 -0.60 -1.38
N ASN A 382 -3.31 -0.96 -1.39
CA ASN A 382 -4.17 -0.89 -2.56
C ASN A 382 -5.08 0.35 -2.50
N SER A 383 -5.76 0.64 -3.61
CA SER A 383 -6.72 1.74 -3.79
C SER A 383 -8.15 1.23 -4.02
N TYR A 384 -8.49 0.06 -3.50
CA TYR A 384 -9.82 -0.56 -3.59
C TYR A 384 -10.63 -0.45 -2.28
N GLY A 385 -10.35 0.58 -1.47
CA GLY A 385 -11.01 0.76 -0.18
C GLY A 385 -10.62 -0.28 0.87
N THR A 386 -11.06 -0.07 2.11
CA THR A 386 -10.69 -0.92 3.25
C THR A 386 -11.44 -2.25 3.30
N SER A 387 -12.51 -2.41 2.51
CA SER A 387 -13.25 -3.68 2.44
C SER A 387 -12.52 -4.76 1.65
N TRP A 388 -11.59 -4.38 0.78
CA TRP A 388 -10.76 -5.30 0.03
C TRP A 388 -9.51 -5.68 0.83
N GLY A 389 -9.08 -6.94 0.74
CA GLY A 389 -7.86 -7.41 1.40
C GLY A 389 -7.85 -7.27 2.92
N GLU A 390 -6.66 -7.07 3.47
CA GLU A 390 -6.40 -6.84 4.88
C GLU A 390 -6.50 -5.34 5.18
N ASP A 391 -7.73 -4.86 5.38
CA ASP A 391 -8.04 -3.43 5.58
C ASP A 391 -7.48 -2.54 4.45
N GLY A 392 -7.54 -3.03 3.21
CA GLY A 392 -7.02 -2.36 2.02
C GLY A 392 -5.57 -2.67 1.65
N TYR A 393 -4.93 -3.61 2.36
CA TYR A 393 -3.58 -4.06 2.10
C TYR A 393 -3.54 -5.51 1.60
N ILE A 394 -2.42 -5.86 0.98
CA ILE A 394 -2.09 -7.22 0.56
C ILE A 394 -0.63 -7.52 0.90
N LEU A 395 -0.38 -8.74 1.37
CA LEU A 395 0.96 -9.28 1.49
C LEU A 395 1.30 -10.00 0.19
N MET A 396 2.19 -9.45 -0.62
CA MET A 396 2.60 -10.08 -1.90
C MET A 396 3.89 -10.86 -1.70
N SER A 397 4.02 -12.04 -2.31
CA SER A 397 5.26 -12.81 -2.23
C SER A 397 6.47 -12.00 -2.70
N ARG A 398 7.59 -12.15 -1.98
CA ARG A 398 8.87 -11.49 -2.25
C ARG A 398 9.95 -12.55 -2.42
N ASN A 399 10.97 -12.28 -3.23
CA ASN A 399 12.11 -13.17 -3.50
C ASN A 399 11.71 -14.51 -4.14
N LYS A 400 10.66 -14.52 -4.98
CA LYS A 400 10.17 -15.74 -5.65
C LYS A 400 10.36 -15.75 -7.16
N GLY A 401 11.26 -14.90 -7.64
CA GLY A 401 11.66 -14.86 -9.04
C GLY A 401 10.84 -13.82 -9.79
N ASN A 402 11.42 -12.63 -9.92
CA ASN A 402 11.12 -11.74 -11.03
C ASN A 402 12.15 -11.91 -12.16
N HIS A 403 12.98 -12.97 -12.19
CA HIS A 403 14.19 -13.11 -13.03
C HIS A 403 13.99 -13.86 -14.37
N PRO A 404 14.84 -13.62 -15.40
CA PRO A 404 14.79 -14.14 -16.75
C PRO A 404 16.03 -15.02 -16.97
N ASN A 405 16.34 -15.93 -16.04
CA ASN A 405 17.51 -16.79 -16.18
C ASN A 405 17.41 -18.00 -15.24
N SER A 406 16.51 -18.92 -15.59
CA SER A 406 16.72 -20.32 -15.25
C SER A 406 17.61 -20.93 -16.31
N SER A 407 18.91 -20.93 -16.04
CA SER A 407 19.93 -21.68 -16.77
C SER A 407 19.44 -23.08 -17.13
N SER A 408 19.34 -23.38 -18.42
CA SER A 408 19.35 -24.74 -18.93
C SER A 408 20.62 -24.93 -19.74
N SER A 409 21.72 -25.20 -19.04
CA SER A 409 22.76 -26.08 -19.58
C SER A 409 22.90 -27.26 -18.65
N THR A 410 22.62 -28.43 -19.22
CA THR A 410 22.97 -29.80 -18.83
C THR A 410 22.18 -30.50 -17.72
N SER A 411 21.29 -31.42 -18.12
CA SER A 411 21.58 -32.87 -18.06
C SER A 411 20.60 -33.72 -18.89
N SER A 412 21.15 -34.33 -19.93
CA SER A 412 20.87 -35.66 -20.53
C SER A 412 19.64 -36.48 -20.09
N SER A 413 18.79 -36.88 -21.05
CA SER A 413 18.68 -38.28 -21.51
C SER A 413 17.59 -38.47 -22.59
N SER A 414 18.03 -38.90 -23.77
CA SER A 414 17.40 -39.77 -24.80
C SER A 414 15.89 -40.13 -24.73
N SER A 415 15.17 -39.87 -25.82
CA SER A 415 14.57 -40.92 -26.66
C SER A 415 13.95 -40.37 -27.95
N SER A 416 14.25 -41.06 -29.04
CA SER A 416 13.89 -40.93 -30.46
C SER A 416 12.40 -41.09 -30.80
N SER A 417 11.94 -40.42 -31.88
CA SER A 417 11.39 -41.05 -33.10
C SER A 417 10.90 -40.02 -34.12
N ASP A 418 11.53 -40.01 -35.30
CA ASP A 418 11.02 -39.94 -36.68
C ASP A 418 9.67 -39.24 -36.98
N ILE A 419 9.67 -38.37 -38.01
CA ILE A 419 8.91 -38.52 -39.28
C ILE A 419 9.20 -37.33 -40.23
N ASP A 420 9.80 -37.71 -41.36
CA ASP A 420 9.63 -37.36 -42.77
C ASP A 420 9.62 -35.91 -43.30
N ASP A 421 10.51 -35.77 -44.28
CA ASP A 421 10.66 -34.83 -45.40
C ASP A 421 9.33 -34.45 -46.11
N ASP A 422 9.29 -33.23 -46.68
CA ASP A 422 9.02 -33.02 -48.11
C ASP A 422 9.09 -31.52 -48.50
N ASP A 423 9.73 -31.30 -49.66
CA ASP A 423 9.51 -30.30 -50.72
C ASP A 423 10.13 -28.88 -50.67
N ASP A 424 11.21 -28.77 -51.48
CA ASP A 424 11.36 -28.00 -52.73
C ASP A 424 11.48 -26.45 -52.74
N ASP A 425 12.65 -26.04 -53.27
CA ASP A 425 12.94 -25.04 -54.32
C ASP A 425 12.29 -23.64 -54.25
N ASP A 426 13.11 -22.62 -53.99
CA ASP A 426 13.21 -21.36 -54.77
C ASP A 426 14.37 -20.48 -54.22
N ASP A 427 15.62 -20.89 -54.45
CA ASP A 427 16.82 -20.06 -54.21
C ASP A 427 17.34 -19.53 -55.55
N GLU A 428 17.14 -18.25 -55.86
CA GLU A 428 18.05 -17.46 -56.74
C GLU A 428 17.71 -15.94 -56.80
N GLU A 429 16.94 -15.36 -55.87
CA GLU A 429 16.70 -13.89 -55.81
C GLU A 429 16.97 -13.23 -54.43
N GLU A 430 17.49 -13.94 -53.41
CA GLU A 430 17.73 -13.36 -52.06
C GLU A 430 19.20 -13.00 -51.76
N GLU A 431 20.19 -13.33 -52.60
CA GLU A 431 21.62 -13.02 -52.31
C GLU A 431 22.09 -11.61 -52.73
N GLU A 432 21.28 -10.82 -53.46
CA GLU A 432 21.66 -9.44 -53.85
C GLU A 432 21.01 -8.36 -52.94
N GLU A 433 20.01 -8.70 -52.11
CA GLU A 433 19.40 -7.76 -51.15
C GLU A 433 20.08 -7.79 -49.76
N GLU A 434 20.73 -8.90 -49.37
CA GLU A 434 21.44 -9.01 -48.08
C GLU A 434 22.79 -8.26 -48.06
N GLU A 435 23.48 -8.09 -49.19
CA GLU A 435 24.76 -7.35 -49.24
C GLU A 435 24.57 -5.81 -49.21
N GLU A 436 23.40 -5.28 -49.61
CA GLU A 436 23.11 -3.83 -49.51
C GLU A 436 22.60 -3.43 -48.12
N GLU A 437 21.97 -4.34 -47.36
CA GLU A 437 21.55 -4.08 -45.97
C GLU A 437 22.71 -4.11 -44.96
N GLU A 438 23.73 -4.96 -45.17
CA GLU A 438 24.92 -5.00 -44.29
C GLU A 438 25.83 -3.76 -44.42
N GLU A 439 25.89 -3.11 -45.60
CA GLU A 439 26.66 -1.86 -45.79
C GLU A 439 25.94 -0.63 -45.20
N GLU A 440 24.60 -0.61 -45.15
CA GLU A 440 23.84 0.48 -44.50
C GLU A 440 23.85 0.37 -42.96
N GLU A 441 23.90 -0.84 -42.39
CA GLU A 441 24.03 -1.03 -40.93
C GLU A 441 25.41 -0.65 -40.39
N GLU A 442 26.51 -0.89 -41.13
CA GLU A 442 27.85 -0.46 -40.71
C GLU A 442 28.04 1.08 -40.76
N GLU A 443 27.39 1.79 -41.68
CA GLU A 443 27.44 3.26 -41.73
C GLU A 443 26.59 3.92 -40.61
N GLU A 444 25.47 3.29 -40.18
CA GLU A 444 24.68 3.78 -39.05
C GLU A 444 25.37 3.54 -37.69
N GLU A 445 26.11 2.43 -37.51
CA GLU A 445 26.88 2.18 -36.28
C GLU A 445 28.07 3.15 -36.11
N GLU A 446 28.76 3.55 -37.19
CA GLU A 446 29.84 4.55 -37.13
C GLU A 446 29.33 5.96 -36.82
N GLU A 447 28.13 6.35 -37.30
CA GLU A 447 27.50 7.63 -36.95
C GLU A 447 27.00 7.67 -35.50
N GLU A 448 26.51 6.55 -34.94
CA GLU A 448 26.11 6.47 -33.52
C GLU A 448 27.32 6.52 -32.56
N GLU A 449 28.47 5.91 -32.91
CA GLU A 449 29.68 5.99 -32.09
C GLU A 449 30.29 7.41 -32.06
N GLU A 450 30.22 8.17 -33.17
CA GLU A 450 30.67 9.57 -33.19
C GLU A 450 29.74 10.51 -32.39
N GLU A 451 28.42 10.26 -32.36
CA GLU A 451 27.48 11.02 -31.52
C GLU A 451 27.62 10.70 -30.01
N GLU A 452 27.97 9.45 -29.64
CA GLU A 452 28.25 9.08 -28.25
C GLU A 452 29.57 9.68 -27.70
N GLU A 453 30.63 9.78 -28.53
CA GLU A 453 31.89 10.42 -28.11
C GLU A 453 31.75 11.95 -27.94
N GLU A 454 30.96 12.64 -28.77
CA GLU A 454 30.69 14.08 -28.61
C GLU A 454 29.75 14.38 -27.42
N GLY A 455 28.81 13.48 -27.09
CA GLY A 455 27.88 13.59 -25.96
C GLY A 455 28.52 13.46 -24.56
N SER A 456 29.68 12.82 -24.47
CA SER A 456 30.37 12.48 -23.21
C SER A 456 31.06 13.68 -22.52
N SER A 457 31.31 14.80 -23.22
CA SER A 457 32.17 15.89 -22.69
C SER A 457 31.44 17.12 -22.10
N LEU A 458 30.10 17.20 -22.15
CA LEU A 458 29.35 18.41 -21.76
C LEU A 458 28.19 18.13 -20.79
N LEU A 459 28.51 17.84 -19.52
CA LEU A 459 27.52 17.89 -18.43
C LEU A 459 26.89 19.29 -18.34
N THR A 460 25.60 19.38 -18.71
CA THR A 460 24.81 20.62 -18.67
C THR A 460 24.78 21.22 -17.26
N SER A 461 24.65 22.55 -17.16
CA SER A 461 24.59 23.26 -15.86
C SER A 461 23.42 22.80 -14.98
N ASP A 462 22.35 22.29 -15.60
CA ASP A 462 21.20 21.72 -14.91
C ASP A 462 21.49 20.33 -14.33
N GLN A 463 22.26 19.48 -15.01
CA GLN A 463 22.73 18.19 -14.47
C GLN A 463 23.52 18.40 -13.17
N LYS A 464 24.51 19.30 -13.20
CA LYS A 464 25.35 19.63 -12.03
C LYS A 464 24.56 20.24 -10.88
N ARG A 465 23.48 20.97 -11.18
CA ARG A 465 22.57 21.52 -10.16
C ARG A 465 21.69 20.43 -9.56
N ARG A 466 21.21 19.48 -10.37
CA ARG A 466 20.46 18.29 -9.93
C ARG A 466 21.29 17.41 -9.01
N ASP A 467 22.52 17.09 -9.38
CA ASP A 467 23.40 16.23 -8.56
C ASP A 467 23.67 16.81 -7.17
N LYS A 468 23.85 18.13 -7.07
CA LYS A 468 23.98 18.83 -5.79
C LYS A 468 22.74 18.72 -4.92
N ILE A 469 21.54 18.73 -5.53
CA ILE A 469 20.28 18.57 -4.82
C ILE A 469 20.13 17.12 -4.33
N VAL A 470 20.44 16.13 -5.17
CA VAL A 470 20.43 14.70 -4.81
C VAL A 470 21.29 14.47 -3.56
N VAL A 471 22.55 14.92 -3.60
CA VAL A 471 23.48 14.79 -2.46
C VAL A 471 22.96 15.51 -1.22
N ALA A 472 22.35 16.69 -1.36
CA ALA A 472 21.78 17.41 -0.22
C ALA A 472 20.56 16.72 0.40
N VAL A 473 19.71 16.09 -0.43
CA VAL A 473 18.57 15.29 0.02
C VAL A 473 19.06 14.02 0.72
N GLN A 474 20.02 13.31 0.12
CA GLN A 474 20.67 12.13 0.72
C GLN A 474 21.22 12.45 2.12
N ASN A 475 21.98 13.54 2.26
CA ASN A 475 22.56 13.96 3.54
C ASN A 475 21.49 14.30 4.59
N LYS A 476 20.39 14.95 4.19
CA LYS A 476 19.28 15.24 5.10
C LYS A 476 18.55 13.97 5.52
N TYR A 477 18.37 13.06 4.58
CA TYR A 477 17.71 11.79 4.81
C TYR A 477 18.54 10.91 5.76
N GLU A 478 19.85 10.78 5.53
CA GLU A 478 20.77 10.09 6.45
C GLU A 478 20.77 10.71 7.85
N ALA A 479 20.70 12.05 7.95
CA ALA A 479 20.59 12.72 9.23
C ALA A 479 19.27 12.39 9.94
N LEU A 480 18.16 12.29 9.20
CA LEU A 480 16.85 11.90 9.74
C LEU A 480 16.86 10.45 10.21
N ASN A 481 17.43 9.53 9.44
CA ASN A 481 17.57 8.13 9.81
C ASN A 481 18.42 7.95 11.07
N LYS A 482 19.51 8.70 11.21
CA LYS A 482 20.28 8.73 12.46
C LYS A 482 19.46 9.21 13.65
N VAL A 483 18.58 10.20 13.46
CA VAL A 483 17.68 10.67 14.53
C VAL A 483 16.64 9.59 14.90
N LEU A 484 16.09 8.88 13.92
CA LEU A 484 15.16 7.77 14.14
C LEU A 484 15.83 6.60 14.86
N GLU A 485 17.03 6.20 14.43
CA GLU A 485 17.83 5.16 15.08
C GLU A 485 18.15 5.53 16.55
N LEU A 486 18.52 6.79 16.80
CA LEU A 486 18.72 7.29 18.16
C LEU A 486 17.43 7.28 19.00
N ALA A 487 16.27 7.51 18.37
CA ALA A 487 14.96 7.44 19.04
C ALA A 487 14.58 5.98 19.39
N GLU A 488 14.90 5.02 18.54
CA GLU A 488 14.70 3.58 18.78
C GLU A 488 15.68 3.02 19.82
N LEU A 489 16.93 3.49 19.82
CA LEU A 489 17.90 3.19 20.88
C LEU A 489 17.46 3.76 22.23
N LYS A 490 16.92 4.98 22.26
CA LYS A 490 16.33 5.58 23.48
C LYS A 490 15.10 4.82 23.95
N THR A 491 14.25 4.46 23.00
CA THR A 491 13.32 3.31 22.98
C THR A 491 13.67 2.17 23.94
N SER A 492 14.60 1.39 23.41
CA SER A 492 15.16 0.18 23.98
C SER A 492 15.90 0.44 25.29
N LEU A 493 16.62 1.56 25.41
CA LEU A 493 17.33 1.93 26.64
C LEU A 493 16.35 2.19 27.79
N ASN A 494 15.22 2.87 27.54
CA ASN A 494 14.20 3.10 28.56
C ASN A 494 13.56 1.78 29.01
N GLU A 495 13.29 0.84 28.10
CA GLU A 495 12.78 -0.49 28.47
C GLU A 495 13.80 -1.29 29.29
N VAL A 496 15.08 -1.20 28.95
CA VAL A 496 16.16 -1.83 29.73
C VAL A 496 16.24 -1.21 31.12
N ILE A 497 16.19 0.12 31.24
CA ILE A 497 16.19 0.84 32.54
C ILE A 497 14.98 0.43 33.38
N GLU A 498 13.77 0.34 32.80
CA GLU A 498 12.57 -0.09 33.52
C GLU A 498 12.66 -1.55 34.00
N LYS A 499 13.37 -2.42 33.26
CA LYS A 499 13.59 -3.83 33.64
C LYS A 499 14.75 -4.01 34.62
N THR A 500 15.74 -3.11 34.67
CA THR A 500 16.95 -3.26 35.49
C THR A 500 16.96 -2.43 36.78
N VAL A 501 16.12 -1.39 36.91
CA VAL A 501 16.07 -0.55 38.12
C VAL A 501 14.93 -1.00 39.05
N PRO A 502 15.23 -1.56 40.25
CA PRO A 502 14.19 -1.87 41.23
C PRO A 502 13.49 -0.59 41.70
N GLN A 503 12.16 -0.62 41.88
CA GLN A 503 11.26 0.50 42.21
C GLN A 503 11.52 1.26 43.55
N LYS A 504 12.74 1.29 44.07
CA LYS A 504 13.12 2.06 45.26
C LYS A 504 14.37 2.90 45.02
N GLU A 505 14.34 3.84 44.09
CA GLU A 505 15.22 5.03 44.16
C GLU A 505 14.84 6.21 43.24
N HIS A 506 13.54 6.45 42.98
CA HIS A 506 13.08 7.64 42.23
C HIS A 506 13.13 8.98 43.00
N LYS A 507 14.09 9.17 43.92
CA LYS A 507 14.32 10.46 44.58
C LYS A 507 15.82 10.80 44.67
N ARG A 508 16.49 10.87 43.53
CA ARG A 508 17.63 11.76 43.21
C ARG A 508 18.28 11.29 41.90
N ALA A 509 17.71 11.71 40.79
CA ALA A 509 18.40 11.82 39.51
C ALA A 509 17.77 13.01 38.78
#